data_AF-A0AB36FMM6-F1
#
_entry.id   AF-A0AB36FMM6-F1
#
_cell.length_a   1.000
_cell.length_b   1.000
_cell.length_c   1.000
_cell.angle_alpha   90.00
_cell.angle_beta   90.00
_cell.angle_gamma   90.00
#
_symmetry.space_group_name_H-M   'P 1'
#
loop_
_entity.id
_entity.type
_entity.pdbx_description
1 polymer ?
#
loop_
_entity_poly.entity_id
_entity_poly.type
_entity_poly.pdbx_seq_one_letter_code
_entity_poly.pdbx_strand_id
1 'polypeptide(L)'
;MTNAELVELLGISVSTLSRRANAGKLGVGESEKVVRLVQMINAGITLFDGNKEKAMSWLKSPSRGLNGIQPITMISTYAGTSEVLAFIGRLEHGVYC
;
A
#
# COMPACT_ATOMS: atom_id res chain seq x y z
N MET A 1 -5.42 -4.50 -8.87
CA MET A 1 -5.25 -5.22 -7.59
C MET A 1 -6.26 -6.35 -7.58
N THR A 2 -5.84 -7.58 -7.32
CA THR A 2 -6.74 -8.73 -7.25
C THR A 2 -7.14 -9.03 -5.81
N ASN A 3 -8.20 -9.82 -5.59
CA ASN A 3 -8.58 -10.26 -4.25
C ASN A 3 -7.47 -11.08 -3.57
N ALA A 4 -6.69 -11.84 -4.34
CA ALA A 4 -5.56 -12.61 -3.79
C ALA A 4 -4.48 -11.69 -3.21
N GLU A 5 -4.11 -10.63 -3.95
CA GLU A 5 -3.16 -9.62 -3.48
C GLU A 5 -3.67 -8.91 -2.22
N LEU A 6 -4.96 -8.56 -2.18
CA LEU A 6 -5.55 -7.89 -1.03
C LEU A 6 -5.54 -8.79 0.22
N VAL A 7 -5.85 -10.08 0.06
CA VAL A 7 -5.85 -11.06 1.15
C VAL A 7 -4.44 -11.22 1.75
N GLU A 8 -3.41 -11.25 0.90
CA GLU A 8 -2.01 -11.29 1.32
C GLU A 8 -1.62 -10.04 2.12
N LEU A 9 -1.94 -8.84 1.62
CA LEU A 9 -1.64 -7.58 2.30
C LEU A 9 -2.39 -7.42 3.63
N LEU A 10 -3.63 -7.90 3.70
CA LEU A 10 -4.43 -7.87 4.93
C LEU A 10 -4.02 -8.96 5.92
N GLY A 11 -3.32 -10.00 5.48
CA GLY A 11 -2.92 -11.13 6.32
C GLY A 11 -4.11 -11.96 6.82
N ILE A 12 -5.16 -12.06 6.00
CA ILE A 12 -6.36 -12.86 6.29
C ILE A 12 -6.51 -13.97 5.27
N SER A 13 -7.47 -14.87 5.44
CA SER A 13 -7.81 -15.86 4.41
C SER A 13 -8.82 -15.29 3.41
N VAL A 14 -8.85 -15.85 2.19
CA VAL A 14 -9.88 -15.54 1.18
C VAL A 14 -11.29 -15.77 1.75
N SER A 15 -11.49 -16.85 2.52
CA SER A 15 -12.76 -17.14 3.17
C SER A 15 -13.16 -16.08 4.20
N THR A 16 -12.19 -15.54 4.95
CA THR A 16 -12.44 -14.46 5.91
C THR A 16 -12.81 -13.17 5.19
N LEU A 17 -12.06 -12.81 4.12
CA LEU A 17 -12.37 -11.64 3.31
C LEU A 17 -13.78 -11.75 2.70
N SER A 18 -14.11 -12.87 2.05
CA SER A 18 -15.43 -13.08 1.44
C SER A 18 -16.55 -13.01 2.47
N ARG A 19 -16.38 -13.63 3.64
CA ARG A 19 -17.37 -13.55 4.74
C ARG A 19 -17.58 -12.12 5.22
N ARG A 20 -16.49 -11.35 5.40
CA ARG A 20 -16.53 -9.96 5.86
C ARG A 20 -17.13 -9.02 4.81
N ALA A 21 -16.80 -9.23 3.54
CA ALA A 21 -17.37 -8.51 2.42
C ALA A 21 -18.90 -8.73 2.34
N ASN A 22 -19.35 -9.99 2.47
CA ASN A 22 -20.78 -10.32 2.51
C ASN A 22 -21.51 -9.73 3.73
N ALA A 23 -20.81 -9.65 4.88
CA ALA A 23 -21.33 -9.01 6.09
C ALA A 23 -21.29 -7.47 6.05
N GLY A 24 -20.68 -6.87 5.00
CA GLY A 24 -20.54 -5.43 4.84
C GLY A 24 -19.60 -4.75 5.85
N LYS A 25 -18.79 -5.51 6.60
CA LYS A 25 -17.93 -4.95 7.66
C LYS A 25 -16.62 -5.72 7.81
N LEU A 26 -15.52 -4.99 7.71
CA LEU A 26 -14.17 -5.45 8.06
C LEU A 26 -13.94 -5.36 9.58
N GLY A 27 -13.07 -6.22 10.10
CA GLY A 27 -12.56 -6.09 11.47
C GLY A 27 -11.69 -4.84 11.64
N VAL A 28 -11.52 -4.36 12.87
CA VAL A 28 -10.78 -3.11 13.14
C VAL A 28 -9.37 -3.13 12.55
N GLY A 29 -8.60 -4.21 12.77
CA GLY A 29 -7.24 -4.32 12.21
C GLY A 29 -7.21 -4.46 10.69
N GLU A 30 -8.22 -5.08 10.08
CA GLU A 30 -8.37 -5.16 8.62
C GLU A 30 -8.67 -3.76 8.05
N SER A 31 -9.61 -3.03 8.67
CA SER A 31 -9.94 -1.65 8.31
C SER A 31 -8.73 -0.73 8.40
N GLU A 32 -7.93 -0.83 9.45
CA GLU A 32 -6.74 -0.01 9.65
C GLU A 32 -5.70 -0.26 8.55
N LYS A 33 -5.48 -1.53 8.17
CA LYS A 33 -4.61 -1.88 7.04
C LYS A 33 -5.15 -1.34 5.73
N VAL A 34 -6.45 -1.44 5.47
CA VAL A 34 -7.07 -0.87 4.26
C VAL A 34 -6.87 0.65 4.21
N VAL A 35 -7.03 1.36 5.32
CA VAL A 35 -6.80 2.82 5.38
C VAL A 35 -5.36 3.15 5.00
N ARG A 36 -4.36 2.44 5.56
CA ARG A 36 -2.96 2.63 5.19
C ARG A 36 -2.68 2.33 3.71
N LEU A 37 -3.35 1.31 3.16
CA LEU A 37 -3.21 0.96 1.74
C LEU A 37 -3.69 2.09 0.85
N VAL A 38 -4.86 2.63 1.17
CA VAL A 38 -5.45 3.77 0.45
C VAL A 38 -4.54 5.00 0.55
N GLN A 39 -3.95 5.26 1.72
CA GLN A 39 -3.00 6.36 1.89
C GLN A 39 -1.78 6.21 0.98
N MET A 40 -1.15 5.03 0.96
CA MET A 40 0.01 4.77 0.10
C MET A 40 -0.33 4.85 -1.39
N ILE A 41 -1.49 4.33 -1.79
CA ILE A 41 -1.96 4.42 -3.18
C ILE A 41 -2.19 5.87 -3.57
N ASN A 42 -2.87 6.66 -2.74
CA ASN A 42 -3.14 8.07 -3.04
C ASN A 42 -1.86 8.91 -3.09
N ALA A 43 -0.92 8.66 -2.18
CA ALA A 43 0.40 9.30 -2.21
C ALA A 43 1.17 8.94 -3.48
N GLY A 44 1.18 7.67 -3.87
CA GLY A 44 1.77 7.23 -5.14
C GLY A 44 1.10 7.87 -6.35
N ILE A 45 -0.22 7.95 -6.39
CA ILE A 45 -0.96 8.61 -7.47
C ILE A 45 -0.56 10.08 -7.58
N THR A 46 -0.41 10.76 -6.45
CA THR A 46 0.03 12.17 -6.40
C THR A 46 1.45 12.32 -6.94
N LEU A 47 2.37 11.46 -6.51
CA LEU A 47 3.77 11.44 -6.98
C LEU A 47 3.89 11.27 -8.51
N PHE A 48 2.95 10.54 -9.13
CA PHE A 48 2.93 10.29 -10.57
C PHE A 48 1.89 11.12 -11.32
N ASP A 49 1.60 12.34 -10.84
CA ASP A 49 0.72 13.32 -11.51
C ASP A 49 -0.68 12.78 -11.85
N GLY A 50 -1.26 11.99 -10.95
CA GLY A 50 -2.58 11.37 -11.13
C GLY A 50 -2.54 10.05 -11.90
N ASN A 51 -1.38 9.59 -12.39
CA ASN A 51 -1.28 8.35 -13.16
C ASN A 51 -1.33 7.11 -12.25
N LYS A 52 -2.51 6.50 -12.17
CA LYS A 52 -2.77 5.33 -11.33
C LYS A 52 -1.97 4.10 -11.74
N GLU A 53 -1.80 3.84 -13.02
CA GLU A 53 -1.05 2.70 -13.53
C GLU A 53 0.43 2.79 -13.15
N LYS A 54 1.03 3.96 -13.31
CA LYS A 54 2.42 4.23 -12.89
C LYS A 54 2.58 4.10 -11.37
N ALA A 55 1.66 4.70 -10.60
CA ALA A 55 1.68 4.60 -9.15
C ALA A 55 1.62 3.14 -8.67
N MET A 56 0.68 2.35 -9.21
CA MET A 56 0.56 0.93 -8.87
C MET A 56 1.78 0.11 -9.30
N SER A 57 2.35 0.41 -10.49
CA SER A 57 3.57 -0.24 -10.97
C SER A 57 4.75 0.04 -10.04
N TRP A 58 4.94 1.29 -9.65
CA TRP A 58 6.00 1.71 -8.72
C TRP A 58 5.83 1.10 -7.33
N LEU A 59 4.62 1.11 -6.76
CA LEU A 59 4.35 0.48 -5.46
C LEU A 59 4.68 -1.02 -5.44
N LYS A 60 4.59 -1.69 -6.59
CA LYS A 60 4.91 -3.11 -6.78
C LYS A 60 6.34 -3.35 -7.27
N SER A 61 7.13 -2.31 -7.45
CA SER A 61 8.51 -2.43 -7.93
C SER A 61 9.50 -2.23 -6.77
N PRO A 62 10.61 -2.99 -6.73
CA PRO A 62 11.74 -2.71 -5.84
C PRO A 62 12.18 -1.25 -5.94
N SER A 63 12.22 -0.54 -4.80
CA SER A 63 12.68 0.85 -4.76
C SER A 63 14.06 0.95 -4.12
N ARG A 64 15.03 1.56 -4.81
CA ARG A 64 16.41 1.72 -4.28
C ARG A 64 16.44 2.49 -2.97
N GLY A 65 15.68 3.58 -2.87
CA GLY A 65 15.56 4.36 -1.63
C GLY A 65 14.84 3.66 -0.48
N LEU A 66 14.32 2.44 -0.70
CA LEU A 66 13.76 1.55 0.31
C LEU A 66 14.52 0.20 0.34
N ASN A 67 15.83 0.23 0.10
CA ASN A 67 16.71 -0.96 0.13
C ASN A 67 16.29 -2.09 -0.83
N GLY A 68 15.66 -1.74 -1.95
CA GLY A 68 15.15 -2.72 -2.93
C GLY A 68 13.85 -3.40 -2.51
N ILE A 69 13.22 -2.97 -1.42
CA ILE A 69 11.92 -3.47 -1.00
C ILE A 69 10.82 -2.85 -1.88
N GLN A 70 9.79 -3.64 -2.19
CA GLN A 70 8.59 -3.15 -2.85
C GLN A 70 7.77 -2.33 -1.85
N PRO A 71 7.45 -1.05 -2.12
CA PRO A 71 6.72 -0.22 -1.18
C PRO A 71 5.45 -0.87 -0.63
N ILE A 72 4.67 -1.55 -1.49
CA ILE A 72 3.38 -2.15 -1.12
C ILE A 72 3.49 -3.22 -0.02
N THR A 73 4.61 -3.93 0.11
CA THR A 73 4.77 -5.00 1.11
C THR A 73 5.03 -4.45 2.52
N MET A 74 5.52 -3.21 2.60
CA MET A 74 5.82 -2.52 3.87
C MET A 74 4.57 -2.11 4.65
N ILE A 75 3.37 -2.21 4.04
CA ILE A 75 2.08 -1.96 4.71
C ILE A 75 1.79 -2.87 5.91
N SER A 76 2.50 -4.01 5.97
CA SER A 76 2.40 -5.00 7.03
C SER A 76 2.55 -4.38 8.42
N THR A 77 3.27 -3.26 8.54
CA THR A 77 3.43 -2.50 9.77
C THR A 77 3.13 -1.02 9.57
N TYR A 78 2.70 -0.35 10.64
CA TYR A 78 2.54 1.11 10.63
C TYR A 78 3.86 1.84 10.32
N ALA A 79 4.98 1.34 10.87
CA ALA A 79 6.30 1.92 10.64
C ALA A 79 6.71 1.84 9.17
N GLY A 80 6.50 0.69 8.52
CA GLY A 80 6.79 0.52 7.10
C GLY A 80 5.93 1.41 6.20
N THR A 81 4.64 1.56 6.49
CA THR A 81 3.78 2.56 5.79
C THR A 81 4.34 3.97 5.95
N SER A 82 4.71 4.35 7.17
CA SER A 82 5.24 5.68 7.47
C SER A 82 6.55 5.96 6.73
N GLU A 83 7.42 4.96 6.63
CA GLU A 83 8.68 5.04 5.87
C GLU A 83 8.43 5.26 4.38
N VAL A 84 7.48 4.54 3.78
CA VAL A 84 7.10 4.73 2.37
C VAL A 84 6.53 6.13 2.13
N LEU A 85 5.64 6.60 2.99
CA LEU A 85 5.06 7.95 2.86
C LEU A 85 6.13 9.04 3.00
N ALA A 86 7.05 8.89 3.96
CA ALA A 86 8.18 9.80 4.11
C ALA A 86 9.11 9.75 2.90
N PHE A 87 9.31 8.58 2.30
CA PHE A 87 10.08 8.43 1.08
C PHE A 87 9.42 9.10 -0.12
N ILE A 88 8.10 8.96 -0.29
CA ILE A 88 7.34 9.68 -1.32
C ILE A 88 7.52 11.19 -1.17
N GLY A 89 7.37 11.73 0.05
CA GLY A 89 7.59 13.16 0.30
C GLY A 89 9.01 13.62 -0.08
N ARG A 90 10.04 12.79 0.16
CA ARG A 90 11.40 13.09 -0.31
C ARG A 90 11.51 13.14 -1.84
N LEU A 91 10.85 12.22 -2.53
CA LEU A 91 10.82 12.20 -4.00
C LEU A 91 10.12 13.43 -4.59
N GLU A 92 9.02 13.89 -3.99
CA GLU A 92 8.31 15.12 -4.40
C GLU A 92 9.19 16.37 -4.29
N HIS A 93 10.10 16.40 -3.32
CA HIS A 93 11.08 17.48 -3.15
C HIS A 93 12.38 17.26 -3.96
N GLY A 94 12.43 16.26 -4.85
CA GLY A 94 13.59 15.99 -5.71
C GLY A 94 14.79 15.37 -4.99
N VAL A 95 14.59 14.81 -3.79
CA VAL A 95 15.64 14.12 -3.03
C VAL A 95 15.67 12.65 -3.44
N TYR A 96 16.54 12.34 -4.40
CA TYR A 96 16.77 10.96 -4.85
C TYR A 96 17.79 10.27 -3.92
N CYS A 97 17.37 9.22 -3.23
CA CYS A 97 18.19 8.38 -2.36
C CYS A 97 18.44 7.01 -3.02
#